data_AF-A0A7V3UBJ1-F1
#
_entry.id   AF-A0A7V3UBJ1-F1
#
_cell.length_a   1.000
_cell.length_b   1.000
_cell.length_c   1.000
_cell.angle_alpha   90.00
_cell.angle_beta   90.00
_cell.angle_gamma   90.00
#
_symmetry.space_group_name_H-M   'P 1'
#
loop_
_entity.id
_entity.type
_entity.pdbx_description
1 polymer ?
#
loop_
_entity_poly.entity_id
_entity_poly.type
_entity_poly.pdbx_seq_one_letter_code
_entity_poly.pdbx_strand_id
1 'polypeptide(L)'
;MFQNLASIKEAGFTGFKTVEQLWNDYSVIPDERGVYLILNPDCTMKQFLSKGVGGFFKGKDPNLSVQQLTSNWVDNSHVLYIGQAGGNGSSATLRKRLKQYLEFGKGKPVGHYGGRLIWQLFHHTELIVTWKILIDSNPRDEEGSLLNEYFNYYGKLPFANLTF
;
A
#
# COMPACT_ATOMS: atom_id res chain seq x y z
N MET A 1 13.44 -8.90 3.23
CA MET A 1 12.72 -8.96 1.92
C MET A 1 12.67 -7.65 1.12
N PHE A 2 12.67 -6.46 1.75
CA PHE A 2 12.10 -5.22 1.16
C PHE A 2 12.99 -4.39 0.21
N GLN A 3 14.23 -4.81 -0.02
CA GLN A 3 15.24 -3.99 -0.71
C GLN A 3 15.20 -4.07 -2.22
N ASN A 4 14.57 -5.09 -2.82
CA ASN A 4 14.50 -5.22 -4.27
C ASN A 4 13.32 -6.10 -4.70
N LEU A 5 12.95 -6.00 -5.97
CA LEU A 5 11.81 -6.72 -6.54
C LEU A 5 12.00 -8.25 -6.60
N ALA A 6 13.24 -8.75 -6.71
CA ALA A 6 13.50 -10.18 -6.77
C ALA A 6 13.17 -10.85 -5.43
N SER A 7 13.65 -10.29 -4.33
CA SER A 7 13.35 -10.81 -2.98
C SER A 7 11.86 -10.75 -2.64
N ILE A 8 11.13 -9.74 -3.13
CA ILE A 8 9.66 -9.65 -2.96
C ILE A 8 8.96 -10.77 -3.74
N LYS A 9 9.42 -11.09 -4.96
CA LYS A 9 8.90 -12.22 -5.75
C LYS A 9 9.19 -13.56 -5.08
N GLU A 10 10.42 -13.76 -4.60
CA GLU A 10 10.85 -14.98 -3.89
C GLU A 10 10.02 -15.23 -2.63
N ALA A 11 9.57 -14.17 -1.96
CA ALA A 11 8.67 -14.25 -0.81
C ALA A 11 7.20 -14.59 -1.16
N GLY A 12 6.90 -14.82 -2.43
CA GLY A 12 5.59 -15.27 -2.92
C GLY A 12 4.62 -14.15 -3.30
N PHE A 13 5.08 -12.90 -3.41
CA PHE A 13 4.25 -11.84 -3.95
C PHE A 13 4.13 -11.94 -5.47
N THR A 14 2.96 -11.62 -5.99
CA THR A 14 2.57 -11.72 -7.40
C THR A 14 1.78 -10.48 -7.83
N GLY A 15 1.46 -10.38 -9.11
CA GLY A 15 0.51 -9.37 -9.56
C GLY A 15 1.06 -7.95 -9.72
N PHE A 16 2.39 -7.77 -9.68
CA PHE A 16 3.12 -6.51 -9.94
C PHE A 16 2.53 -5.72 -11.12
N LYS A 17 1.59 -4.82 -10.81
CA LYS A 17 0.87 -3.98 -11.76
C LYS A 17 0.92 -2.55 -11.28
N THR A 18 1.04 -1.60 -12.19
CA THR A 18 1.00 -0.19 -11.81
C THR A 18 -0.41 0.20 -11.35
N VAL A 19 -0.52 1.26 -10.56
CA VAL A 19 -1.81 1.86 -10.19
C VAL A 19 -2.61 2.22 -11.45
N GLU A 20 -1.96 2.78 -12.47
CA GLU A 20 -2.61 3.09 -13.76
C GLU A 20 -3.21 1.84 -14.42
N GLN A 21 -2.47 0.74 -14.49
CA GLN A 21 -2.97 -0.52 -15.05
C GLN A 21 -4.21 -1.02 -14.29
N LEU A 22 -4.18 -0.99 -12.96
CA LEU A 22 -5.29 -1.44 -12.13
C LEU A 22 -6.47 -0.47 -12.09
N TRP A 23 -6.24 0.80 -12.40
CA TRP A 23 -7.30 1.77 -12.62
C TRP A 23 -8.09 1.53 -13.90
N ASN A 24 -7.45 0.94 -14.91
CA ASN A 24 -8.07 0.50 -16.15
C ASN A 24 -8.79 -0.85 -15.96
N ASP A 25 -8.10 -1.83 -15.37
CA ASP A 25 -8.70 -3.14 -15.06
C ASP A 25 -8.08 -3.76 -13.79
N TYR A 26 -8.90 -3.93 -12.76
CA TYR A 26 -8.54 -4.59 -11.51
C TYR A 26 -9.02 -6.05 -11.42
N SER A 27 -9.59 -6.62 -12.49
CA SER A 27 -10.13 -7.99 -12.51
C SER A 27 -9.07 -9.06 -12.19
N VAL A 28 -7.81 -8.77 -12.54
CA VAL A 28 -6.63 -9.59 -12.26
C VAL A 28 -6.36 -9.76 -10.76
N ILE A 29 -6.88 -8.88 -9.91
CA ILE A 29 -6.72 -9.00 -8.46
C ILE A 29 -7.58 -10.17 -7.97
N PRO A 30 -7.00 -11.14 -7.24
CA PRO A 30 -7.71 -12.32 -6.78
C PRO A 30 -8.81 -11.96 -5.78
N ASP A 31 -9.92 -12.71 -5.83
CA ASP A 31 -11.01 -12.59 -4.84
C ASP A 31 -10.73 -13.45 -3.60
N GLU A 32 -9.50 -13.41 -3.14
CA GLU A 32 -9.00 -14.20 -2.02
C GLU A 32 -8.51 -13.29 -0.90
N ARG A 33 -8.37 -13.82 0.31
CA ARG A 33 -7.72 -13.09 1.41
C ARG A 33 -6.20 -13.04 1.20
N GLY A 34 -5.53 -12.09 1.84
CA GLY A 34 -4.08 -12.01 1.81
C GLY A 34 -3.51 -10.67 2.20
N VAL A 35 -2.25 -10.45 1.85
CA VAL A 35 -1.53 -9.19 2.07
C VAL A 35 -1.11 -8.56 0.75
N TYR A 36 -0.92 -7.24 0.75
CA TYR A 36 -0.47 -6.49 -0.41
C TYR A 36 0.56 -5.43 -0.03
N LEU A 37 1.41 -5.11 -0.99
CA LEU A 37 2.42 -4.06 -0.89
C LEU A 37 2.15 -3.02 -1.97
N ILE A 38 2.45 -1.76 -1.64
CA ILE A 38 2.60 -0.68 -2.61
C ILE A 38 4.07 -0.35 -2.70
N LEU A 39 4.61 -0.44 -3.92
CA LEU A 39 6.02 -0.29 -4.18
C LEU A 39 6.32 0.97 -4.98
N ASN A 40 7.41 1.63 -4.62
CA ASN A 40 8.06 2.61 -5.47
C ASN A 40 9.00 1.88 -6.45
N PRO A 41 8.77 1.92 -7.78
CA PRO A 41 9.68 1.31 -8.75
C PRO A 41 11.08 1.95 -8.71
N ASP A 42 11.15 3.25 -8.42
CA ASP A 42 12.40 3.98 -8.19
C ASP A 42 12.45 4.41 -6.72
N CYS A 43 13.14 3.65 -5.87
CA CYS A 43 13.22 3.88 -4.43
C CYS A 43 13.87 5.24 -4.03
N THR A 44 14.41 5.98 -5.00
CA THR A 44 14.96 7.33 -4.78
C THR A 44 13.97 8.45 -5.12
N MET A 45 12.90 8.14 -5.87
CA MET A 45 11.95 9.14 -6.32
C MET A 45 11.05 9.61 -5.17
N LYS A 46 11.41 10.74 -4.57
CA LYS A 46 10.72 11.39 -3.45
C LYS A 46 10.19 12.75 -3.87
N GLN A 47 8.99 12.77 -4.45
CA GLN A 47 8.30 14.00 -4.83
C GLN A 47 6.86 13.96 -4.34
N PHE A 48 6.47 15.02 -3.61
CA PHE A 48 5.16 15.12 -3.00
C PHE A 48 4.32 16.20 -3.67
N LEU A 49 3.01 15.95 -3.75
CA LEU A 49 2.01 16.93 -4.13
C LEU A 49 1.64 17.78 -2.90
N SER A 50 1.48 19.09 -3.11
CA SER A 50 0.95 19.99 -2.06
C SER A 50 -0.49 19.66 -1.69
N LYS A 51 -1.27 19.16 -2.66
CA LYS A 51 -2.59 18.54 -2.49
C LYS A 51 -2.62 17.24 -3.27
N GLY A 52 -2.84 16.14 -2.57
CA GLY A 52 -2.95 14.80 -3.15
C GLY A 52 -4.30 14.52 -3.79
N VAL A 53 -4.40 13.35 -4.40
CA VAL A 53 -5.57 12.87 -5.16
C VAL A 53 -6.53 12.01 -4.32
N GLY A 54 -6.22 11.83 -3.03
CA GLY A 54 -6.99 10.98 -2.12
C GLY A 54 -8.41 11.50 -1.86
N GLY A 55 -9.35 10.58 -1.67
CA GLY A 55 -10.75 10.91 -1.41
C GLY A 55 -11.05 11.38 0.01
N PHE A 56 -12.03 12.28 0.14
CA PHE A 56 -12.49 12.86 1.40
C PHE A 56 -13.56 11.97 2.05
N PHE A 57 -13.16 10.78 2.52
CA PHE A 57 -14.10 9.86 3.16
C PHE A 57 -14.64 10.45 4.47
N LYS A 58 -15.98 10.54 4.56
CA LYS A 58 -16.68 11.18 5.70
C LYS A 58 -16.22 12.61 5.96
N GLY A 59 -15.85 13.36 4.91
CA GLY A 59 -15.42 14.76 5.01
C GLY A 59 -14.03 14.97 5.61
N LYS A 60 -13.27 13.89 5.84
CA LYS A 60 -11.91 13.97 6.40
C LYS A 60 -10.90 14.24 5.31
N ASP A 61 -10.14 15.33 5.43
CA ASP A 61 -9.04 15.66 4.51
C ASP A 61 -7.91 14.62 4.64
N PRO A 62 -7.53 13.93 3.55
CA PRO A 62 -6.47 12.94 3.61
C PRO A 62 -5.06 13.52 3.61
N ASN A 63 -4.90 14.81 3.31
CA ASN A 63 -3.61 15.43 3.09
C ASN A 63 -2.85 15.73 4.39
N LEU A 64 -1.53 15.63 4.32
CA LEU A 64 -0.58 16.07 5.32
C LEU A 64 0.33 17.16 4.72
N SER A 65 1.03 17.89 5.59
CA SER A 65 2.06 18.84 5.15
C SER A 65 3.26 18.12 4.54
N VAL A 66 4.01 18.78 3.66
CA VAL A 66 5.25 18.24 3.08
C VAL A 66 6.26 17.85 4.17
N GLN A 67 6.30 18.59 5.29
CA GLN A 67 7.15 18.25 6.43
C GLN A 67 6.75 16.91 7.06
N GLN A 68 5.45 16.67 7.25
CA GLN A 68 4.94 15.40 7.77
C GLN A 68 5.17 14.24 6.78
N LEU A 69 5.01 14.47 5.48
CA LEU A 69 5.34 13.44 4.48
C LEU A 69 6.83 13.09 4.51
N THR A 70 7.68 14.12 4.55
CA THR A 70 9.13 13.97 4.63
C THR A 70 9.54 13.23 5.90
N SER A 71 8.90 13.51 7.04
CA SER A 71 9.18 12.82 8.30
C SER A 71 8.70 11.37 8.33
N ASN A 72 7.82 10.94 7.42
CA ASN A 72 7.39 9.55 7.28
C ASN A 72 8.22 8.77 6.24
N TRP A 73 8.86 9.46 5.29
CA TRP A 73 9.67 8.83 4.25
C TRP A 73 10.79 7.93 4.81
N VAL A 74 11.10 6.84 4.09
CA VAL A 74 12.20 5.92 4.38
C VAL A 74 13.05 5.82 3.11
N ASP A 75 14.31 6.24 3.21
CA ASP A 75 15.22 6.24 2.05
C ASP A 75 15.61 4.80 1.65
N ASN A 76 15.81 4.58 0.35
CA ASN A 76 16.24 3.29 -0.23
C ASN A 76 15.29 2.11 0.08
N SER A 77 14.00 2.39 0.34
CA SER A 77 12.97 1.36 0.46
C SER A 77 12.10 1.35 -0.78
N HIS A 78 11.91 0.16 -1.35
CA HIS A 78 10.89 -0.02 -2.39
C HIS A 78 9.49 -0.09 -1.78
N VAL A 79 9.32 -0.53 -0.52
CA VAL A 79 8.00 -0.72 0.06
C VAL A 79 7.52 0.57 0.74
N LEU A 80 6.45 1.15 0.19
CA LEU A 80 5.83 2.36 0.71
C LEU A 80 4.66 2.07 1.65
N TYR A 81 3.96 0.96 1.44
CA TYR A 81 2.79 0.58 2.22
C TYR A 81 2.63 -0.93 2.26
N ILE A 82 2.25 -1.45 3.42
CA ILE A 82 1.85 -2.84 3.63
C ILE A 82 0.43 -2.82 4.16
N GLY A 83 -0.45 -3.63 3.57
CA GLY A 83 -1.80 -3.77 4.05
C GLY A 83 -2.33 -5.19 3.86
N GLN A 84 -3.48 -5.43 4.47
CA GLN A 84 -4.13 -6.75 4.45
C GLN A 84 -5.59 -6.71 3.98
N ALA A 85 -6.05 -7.84 3.46
CA ALA A 85 -7.44 -8.12 3.17
C ALA A 85 -7.87 -9.45 3.82
N GLY A 86 -8.83 -9.34 4.75
CA GLY A 86 -9.36 -10.47 5.53
C GLY A 86 -8.98 -10.37 7.01
N GLY A 87 -8.74 -11.51 7.65
CA GLY A 87 -8.36 -11.62 9.07
C GLY A 87 -9.54 -11.72 10.03
N ASN A 88 -9.25 -11.60 11.33
CA ASN A 88 -10.22 -11.84 12.42
C ASN A 88 -11.53 -11.04 12.22
N GLY A 89 -12.61 -11.76 11.90
CA GLY A 89 -13.96 -11.20 11.71
C GLY A 89 -14.21 -10.47 10.38
N SER A 90 -13.25 -10.48 9.45
CA SER A 90 -13.36 -9.77 8.17
C SER A 90 -13.37 -10.75 6.99
N SER A 91 -14.40 -10.66 6.16
CA SER A 91 -14.52 -11.39 4.89
C SER A 91 -14.04 -10.58 3.68
N ALA A 92 -13.30 -9.49 3.90
CA ALA A 92 -12.75 -8.68 2.83
C ALA A 92 -11.69 -9.48 2.03
N THR A 93 -11.79 -9.44 0.72
CA THR A 93 -10.83 -10.04 -0.22
C THR A 93 -9.86 -8.99 -0.74
N LEU A 94 -8.72 -9.42 -1.28
CA LEU A 94 -7.72 -8.58 -1.92
C LEU A 94 -8.38 -7.70 -2.99
N ARG A 95 -9.21 -8.31 -3.87
CA ARG A 95 -9.99 -7.56 -4.88
C ARG A 95 -10.83 -6.46 -4.26
N LYS A 96 -11.62 -6.75 -3.22
CA LYS A 96 -12.48 -5.72 -2.58
C LYS A 96 -11.65 -4.62 -1.91
N ARG A 97 -10.61 -4.98 -1.16
CA ARG A 97 -9.78 -4.02 -0.42
C ARG A 97 -8.96 -3.14 -1.37
N LEU A 98 -8.29 -3.73 -2.37
CA LEU A 98 -7.51 -2.98 -3.35
C LEU A 98 -8.39 -2.16 -4.28
N LYS A 99 -9.61 -2.61 -4.62
CA LYS A 99 -10.58 -1.76 -5.30
C LYS A 99 -10.88 -0.49 -4.49
N GLN A 100 -11.21 -0.63 -3.20
CA GLN A 100 -11.45 0.53 -2.33
C GLN A 100 -10.22 1.45 -2.24
N TYR A 101 -9.02 0.87 -2.16
CA TYR A 101 -7.77 1.60 -2.16
C TYR A 101 -7.61 2.44 -3.44
N LEU A 102 -7.75 1.80 -4.61
CA LEU A 102 -7.63 2.43 -5.91
C LEU A 102 -8.73 3.49 -6.13
N GLU A 103 -9.95 3.25 -5.68
CA GLU A 103 -11.06 4.21 -5.72
C GLU A 103 -10.80 5.43 -4.84
N PHE A 104 -10.19 5.25 -3.67
CA PHE A 104 -9.74 6.35 -2.83
C PHE A 104 -8.73 7.23 -3.56
N GLY A 105 -7.80 6.61 -4.30
CA GLY A 105 -6.83 7.32 -5.15
C GLY A 105 -7.43 8.06 -6.36
N LYS A 106 -8.67 7.73 -6.75
CA LYS A 106 -9.46 8.48 -7.74
C LYS A 106 -10.31 9.60 -7.09
N GLY A 107 -10.01 9.98 -5.85
CA GLY A 107 -10.76 10.98 -5.10
C GLY A 107 -12.13 10.51 -4.58
N LYS A 108 -12.51 9.23 -4.73
CA LYS A 108 -13.81 8.76 -4.26
C LYS A 108 -13.87 8.73 -2.74
N PRO A 109 -15.01 9.10 -2.12
CA PRO A 109 -15.18 9.08 -0.67
C PRO A 109 -15.44 7.65 -0.17
N VAL A 110 -14.42 6.79 -0.19
CA VAL A 110 -14.50 5.39 0.25
C VAL A 110 -13.58 5.11 1.44
N GLY A 111 -13.88 4.09 2.22
CA GLY A 111 -13.14 3.75 3.44
C GLY A 111 -11.77 3.13 3.18
N HIS A 112 -10.75 3.96 2.93
CA HIS A 112 -9.33 3.53 2.90
C HIS A 112 -8.37 4.65 3.33
N TYR A 113 -8.62 5.22 4.51
CA TYR A 113 -7.85 6.35 5.03
C TYR A 113 -6.44 5.97 5.53
N GLY A 114 -6.20 4.67 5.80
CA GLY A 114 -4.94 4.18 6.38
C GLY A 114 -3.73 4.47 5.49
N GLY A 115 -3.78 4.05 4.23
CA GLY A 115 -2.71 4.24 3.25
C GLY A 115 -2.73 5.59 2.52
N ARG A 116 -3.39 6.61 3.07
CA ARG A 116 -3.70 7.86 2.35
C ARG A 116 -2.48 8.64 1.87
N LEU A 117 -1.33 8.52 2.56
CA LEU A 117 -0.09 9.25 2.23
C LEU A 117 0.40 8.92 0.83
N ILE A 118 0.10 7.73 0.32
CA ILE A 118 0.45 7.31 -1.05
C ILE A 118 -0.12 8.27 -2.09
N TRP A 119 -1.32 8.80 -1.85
CA TRP A 119 -2.01 9.67 -2.79
C TRP A 119 -1.49 11.11 -2.79
N GLN A 120 -0.48 11.42 -1.99
CA GLN A 120 0.31 12.65 -2.09
C GLN A 120 1.66 12.44 -2.78
N LEU A 121 1.94 11.26 -3.35
CA LEU A 121 3.11 11.07 -4.21
C LEU A 121 2.83 11.58 -5.63
N PHE A 122 3.78 12.30 -6.20
CA PHE A 122 3.64 12.85 -7.56
C PHE A 122 3.44 11.75 -8.60
N HIS A 123 4.26 10.70 -8.53
CA HIS A 123 4.28 9.54 -9.44
C HIS A 123 3.32 8.41 -8.98
N HIS A 124 2.22 8.73 -8.29
CA HIS A 124 1.32 7.73 -7.70
C HIS A 124 0.74 6.73 -8.72
N THR A 125 0.59 7.12 -9.99
CA THR A 125 0.12 6.25 -11.09
C THR A 125 1.11 5.15 -11.48
N GLU A 126 2.41 5.40 -11.24
CA GLU A 126 3.52 4.50 -11.58
C GLU A 126 3.84 3.50 -10.46
N LEU A 127 3.30 3.73 -9.26
CA LEU A 127 3.48 2.84 -8.12
C LEU A 127 2.96 1.45 -8.43
N ILE A 128 3.69 0.44 -7.96
CA ILE A 128 3.37 -0.96 -8.22
C ILE A 128 2.56 -1.52 -7.06
N VAL A 129 1.43 -2.13 -7.36
CA VAL A 129 0.66 -2.95 -6.44
C VAL A 129 1.06 -4.41 -6.65
N THR A 130 1.36 -5.11 -5.56
CA THR A 130 1.67 -6.54 -5.56
C THR A 130 1.00 -7.21 -4.36
N TRP A 131 0.67 -8.50 -4.46
CA TRP A 131 -0.09 -9.21 -3.43
C TRP A 131 0.35 -10.66 -3.25
N LYS A 132 0.08 -11.19 -2.07
CA LYS A 132 0.30 -12.58 -1.69
C LYS A 132 -1.01 -13.14 -1.13
N ILE A 133 -1.53 -14.17 -1.78
CA ILE A 133 -2.73 -14.89 -1.33
C ILE A 133 -2.35 -15.72 -0.09
N LEU A 134 -3.22 -15.75 0.91
CA LEU A 134 -3.01 -16.53 2.13
C LEU A 134 -4.19 -17.47 2.33
N ILE A 135 -3.96 -18.78 2.20
CA ILE A 135 -5.03 -19.78 2.34
C ILE A 135 -5.16 -20.18 3.82
N ASP A 136 -4.04 -20.59 4.41
CA ASP A 136 -4.02 -21.23 5.74
C ASP A 136 -3.55 -20.30 6.86
N SER A 137 -3.11 -19.08 6.53
CA SER A 137 -2.65 -18.10 7.51
C SER A 137 -3.60 -16.90 7.64
N ASN A 138 -3.53 -16.24 8.79
CA ASN A 138 -4.31 -15.05 9.06
C ASN A 138 -3.65 -13.82 8.42
N PRO A 139 -4.34 -13.08 7.53
CA PRO A 139 -3.79 -11.87 6.92
C PRO A 139 -3.34 -10.79 7.90
N ARG A 140 -3.98 -10.71 9.08
CA ARG A 140 -3.60 -9.74 10.12
C ARG A 140 -2.27 -10.11 10.77
N ASP A 141 -2.04 -11.41 11.01
CA ASP A 141 -0.80 -11.87 11.62
C ASP A 141 0.37 -11.77 10.62
N GLU A 142 0.14 -12.11 9.34
CA GLU A 142 1.14 -11.93 8.29
C GLU A 142 1.51 -10.45 8.09
N GLU A 143 0.53 -9.53 8.05
CA GLU A 143 0.79 -8.09 7.97
C GLU A 143 1.62 -7.61 9.16
N GLY A 144 1.24 -7.99 10.39
CA GLY A 144 2.00 -7.63 11.59
C GLY A 144 3.45 -8.15 11.54
N SER A 145 3.63 -9.39 11.08
CA SER A 145 4.95 -9.98 10.88
C SER A 145 5.80 -9.20 9.85
N LEU A 146 5.20 -8.85 8.72
CA LEU A 146 5.86 -8.06 7.67
C LEU A 146 6.21 -6.64 8.14
N LEU A 147 5.32 -5.98 8.90
CA LEU A 147 5.60 -4.67 9.49
C LEU A 147 6.73 -4.73 10.50
N ASN A 148 6.78 -5.79 11.33
CA ASN A 148 7.87 -6.02 12.27
C ASN A 148 9.20 -6.31 11.57
N GLU A 149 9.22 -7.16 10.54
CA GLU A 149 10.42 -7.41 9.74
C GLU A 149 10.92 -6.10 9.10
N TYR A 150 10.00 -5.30 8.54
CA TYR A 150 10.35 -4.01 7.95
C TYR A 150 10.94 -3.05 8.97
N PHE A 151 10.29 -2.92 10.14
CA PHE A 151 10.74 -2.06 11.21
C PHE A 151 12.11 -2.48 11.76
N ASN A 152 12.33 -3.79 11.95
CA ASN A 152 13.62 -4.31 12.42
C ASN A 152 14.76 -3.99 11.43
N TYR A 153 14.46 -3.89 10.13
CA TYR A 153 15.45 -3.57 9.11
C TYR A 153 15.69 -2.05 8.94
N TYR A 154 14.63 -1.25 8.88
CA TYR A 154 14.73 0.20 8.60
C TYR A 154 14.66 1.11 9.84
N GLY A 155 14.35 0.56 11.01
CA GLY A 155 14.10 1.32 12.25
C GLY A 155 12.81 2.16 12.22
N LYS A 156 11.95 1.96 11.22
CA LYS A 156 10.73 2.75 10.98
C LYS A 156 9.73 1.94 10.18
N LEU A 157 8.45 2.28 10.27
CA LEU A 157 7.39 1.71 9.43
C LEU A 157 7.51 2.18 7.96
N PRO A 158 6.91 1.45 7.00
CA PRO A 158 6.78 1.92 5.63
C PRO A 158 6.10 3.29 5.56
N PHE A 159 6.44 4.08 4.54
CA PHE A 159 6.05 5.49 4.40
C PHE A 159 4.57 5.79 4.75
N ALA A 160 3.63 4.96 4.31
CA ALA A 160 2.19 5.16 4.53
C ALA A 160 1.58 4.31 5.65
N ASN A 161 2.38 3.53 6.38
CA ASN A 161 1.96 2.84 7.61
C ASN A 161 2.25 3.73 8.82
N LEU A 162 1.20 4.20 9.48
CA LEU A 162 1.32 5.15 10.61
C LEU A 162 1.27 4.49 11.99
N THR A 163 0.83 3.24 12.04
CA THR A 163 0.78 2.40 13.24
C THR A 163 1.11 0.96 12.85
N PHE A 164 1.46 0.15 13.84
CA PHE A 164 1.42 -1.31 13.74
C PHE A 164 -0.01 -1.83 13.69
#